data_AF-A0A1B8CFK4-F1
#
_entry.id   AF-A0A1B8CFK4-F1
#
_cell.length_a   1.000
_cell.length_b   1.000
_cell.length_c   1.000
_cell.angle_alpha   90.00
_cell.angle_beta   90.00
_cell.angle_gamma   90.00
#
_symmetry.space_group_name_H-M   'P 1'
#
loop_
_entity.id
_entity.type
_entity.pdbx_description
1 polymer ?
#
loop_
_entity_poly.entity_id
_entity_poly.type
_entity_poly.pdbx_seq_one_letter_code
_entity_poly.pdbx_strand_id
1 'polypeptide(L)'
;MLELPTDVSYAVSIIRGKGLALPKVQVQYVAFMCESIKDVKKILSLKMEAFDETTFPRMEVYGRAIHMVAHNTIDSLGKELLLQDIKDGYKAINDNGLQAMEDMCGVIHNLGKELLGKELLRVMGPIHEVAEDFVLLEMKHQRERTNDIFKGILQDNECTYKSVINCVEGTTPTAST
;
A
#
# COMPACT_ATOMS: atom_id res chain seq x y z
N MET A 1 37.14 12.74 -6.83
CA MET A 1 36.34 11.49 -6.64
C MET A 1 35.02 11.90 -6.06
N LEU A 2 33.89 11.47 -6.63
CA LEU A 2 32.58 11.58 -5.96
C LEU A 2 32.44 10.33 -5.10
N GLU A 3 32.48 10.48 -3.78
CA GLU A 3 32.19 9.40 -2.85
C GLU A 3 30.72 9.04 -2.95
N LEU A 4 30.44 7.75 -3.19
CA LEU A 4 29.07 7.25 -3.20
C LEU A 4 28.57 7.13 -1.76
N PRO A 5 27.28 7.38 -1.50
CA PRO A 5 26.69 7.18 -0.18
C PRO A 5 26.97 5.75 0.31
N THR A 6 27.41 5.62 1.56
CA THR A 6 27.66 4.33 2.22
C THR A 6 26.43 3.41 2.26
N ASP A 7 25.23 3.97 2.09
CA ASP A 7 23.97 3.26 2.18
C ASP A 7 23.55 2.56 0.87
N VAL A 8 24.30 2.73 -0.23
CA VAL A 8 24.09 1.95 -1.48
C VAL A 8 24.67 0.51 -1.35
N SER A 9 25.11 0.13 -0.16
CA SER A 9 25.94 -1.03 0.15
C SER A 9 25.41 -2.35 -0.39
N TYR A 10 24.12 -2.69 -0.22
CA TYR A 10 23.65 -4.05 -0.57
C TYR A 10 23.52 -4.29 -2.08
N ALA A 11 22.88 -3.38 -2.82
CA ALA A 11 22.74 -3.50 -4.27
C ALA A 11 24.11 -3.39 -4.96
N VAL A 12 24.98 -2.49 -4.50
CA VAL A 12 26.34 -2.35 -5.04
C VAL A 12 27.24 -3.53 -4.67
N SER A 13 27.09 -4.13 -3.48
CA SER A 13 27.88 -5.30 -3.07
C SER A 13 27.48 -6.58 -3.82
N ILE A 14 26.19 -6.78 -4.12
CA ILE A 14 25.73 -7.88 -4.99
C ILE A 14 26.35 -7.76 -6.38
N ILE A 15 26.40 -6.55 -6.94
CA ILE A 15 26.92 -6.34 -8.30
C ILE A 15 28.46 -6.38 -8.31
N ARG A 16 29.14 -5.88 -7.27
CA ARG A 16 30.60 -6.00 -7.12
C ARG A 16 31.08 -7.44 -6.87
N GLY A 17 30.24 -8.30 -6.28
CA GLY A 17 30.60 -9.68 -5.92
C GLY A 17 30.72 -10.66 -7.10
N LYS A 18 30.27 -10.30 -8.32
CA LYS A 18 30.20 -11.23 -9.47
C LYS A 18 31.14 -10.93 -10.65
N GLY A 19 32.15 -10.08 -10.46
CA GLY A 19 33.26 -9.93 -11.40
C GLY A 19 33.01 -8.91 -12.53
N LEU A 20 34.10 -8.24 -12.88
CA LEU A 20 34.25 -7.05 -13.73
C LEU A 20 33.83 -5.73 -13.07
N ALA A 21 34.75 -4.75 -13.10
CA ALA A 21 34.50 -3.39 -12.66
C ALA A 21 33.36 -2.79 -13.49
N LEU A 22 32.23 -2.50 -12.86
CA LEU A 22 31.12 -1.78 -13.50
C LEU A 22 31.63 -0.43 -14.03
N PRO A 23 31.36 -0.08 -15.29
CA PRO A 23 31.53 1.28 -15.79
C PRO A 23 30.88 2.30 -14.86
N LYS A 24 31.52 3.45 -14.69
CA LYS A 24 31.08 4.55 -13.80
C LYS A 24 29.60 4.91 -13.98
N VAL A 25 29.11 4.85 -15.22
CA VAL A 25 27.71 5.07 -15.60
C VAL A 25 26.74 4.07 -14.92
N GLN A 26 27.07 2.78 -14.86
CA GLN A 26 26.22 1.78 -14.24
C GLN A 26 26.14 1.95 -12.71
N VAL A 27 27.23 2.38 -12.09
CA VAL A 27 27.27 2.68 -10.65
C VAL A 27 26.41 3.91 -10.32
N GLN A 28 26.46 4.95 -11.15
CA GLN A 28 25.60 6.13 -11.01
C GLN A 28 24.12 5.79 -11.21
N TYR A 29 23.80 4.91 -12.15
CA TYR A 29 22.43 4.40 -12.36
C TYR A 29 21.89 3.67 -11.13
N VAL A 30 22.65 2.72 -10.58
CA VAL A 30 22.24 1.98 -9.38
C VAL A 30 22.07 2.92 -8.18
N ALA A 31 22.97 3.90 -8.01
CA ALA A 31 22.86 4.88 -6.94
C ALA A 31 21.59 5.74 -7.08
N PHE A 32 21.27 6.21 -8.30
CA PHE A 32 20.05 6.96 -8.57
C PHE A 32 18.80 6.12 -8.29
N MET A 33 18.72 4.90 -8.82
CA MET A 33 17.62 3.97 -8.56
C MET A 33 17.41 3.74 -7.05
N CYS A 34 18.49 3.56 -6.29
CA CYS A 34 18.43 3.37 -4.85
C CYS A 34 17.88 4.60 -4.10
N GLU A 35 18.28 5.81 -4.48
CA GLU A 35 17.76 7.04 -3.86
C GLU A 35 16.28 7.26 -4.22
N SER A 36 15.89 7.07 -5.50
CA SER A 36 14.49 7.15 -5.91
C SER A 36 13.61 6.13 -5.18
N ILE A 37 14.11 4.91 -4.92
CA ILE A 37 13.40 3.90 -4.12
C ILE A 37 13.21 4.34 -2.66
N LYS A 38 14.20 5.02 -2.05
CA LYS A 38 14.08 5.53 -0.66
C LYS A 38 13.01 6.59 -0.54
N ASP A 39 12.98 7.55 -1.47
CA ASP A 39 11.97 8.62 -1.49
C ASP A 39 10.57 8.04 -1.66
N VAL A 40 10.41 7.06 -2.55
CA VAL A 40 9.13 6.37 -2.73
C VAL A 40 8.72 5.59 -1.50
N LYS A 41 9.64 4.86 -0.86
CA LYS A 41 9.34 4.15 0.39
C LYS A 41 8.83 5.12 1.45
N LYS A 42 9.43 6.30 1.58
CA LYS A 42 8.98 7.34 2.51
C LYS A 42 7.56 7.83 2.19
N ILE A 43 7.26 8.10 0.92
CA ILE A 43 5.92 8.54 0.49
C ILE A 43 4.87 7.44 0.77
N LEU A 44 5.18 6.19 0.39
CA LEU A 44 4.29 5.05 0.62
C LEU A 44 4.04 4.82 2.12
N SER A 45 5.07 4.95 2.96
CA SER A 45 4.95 4.84 4.41
C SER A 45 4.01 5.88 5.00
N LEU A 46 4.13 7.15 4.60
CA LEU A 46 3.20 8.21 5.05
C LEU A 46 1.75 7.93 4.65
N LYS A 47 1.54 7.37 3.45
CA LYS A 47 0.20 7.00 2.98
C LYS A 47 -0.38 5.83 3.77
N MET A 48 0.46 4.87 4.16
CA MET A 48 0.03 3.76 5.00
C MET A 48 -0.29 4.22 6.42
N GLU A 49 0.53 5.08 7.02
CA GLU A 49 0.29 5.66 8.35
C GLU A 49 -1.05 6.42 8.39
N ALA A 50 -1.34 7.25 7.39
CA ALA A 50 -2.61 7.97 7.31
C ALA A 50 -3.82 7.03 7.16
N PHE A 51 -3.64 5.91 6.44
CA PHE A 51 -4.66 4.87 6.32
C PHE A 51 -4.90 4.17 7.67
N ASP A 52 -3.83 3.85 8.40
CA ASP A 52 -3.89 3.23 9.73
C ASP A 52 -4.59 4.14 10.75
N GLU A 53 -4.24 5.43 10.79
CA GLU A 53 -4.88 6.43 11.64
C GLU A 53 -6.40 6.54 11.41
N THR A 54 -6.85 6.24 10.19
CA THR A 54 -8.28 6.18 9.88
C THR A 54 -8.88 4.84 10.29
N THR A 55 -8.20 3.74 9.99
CA THR A 55 -8.74 2.39 10.07
C THR A 55 -8.83 1.89 11.51
N PHE A 56 -7.78 2.06 12.32
CA PHE A 56 -7.74 1.50 13.68
C PHE A 56 -8.89 1.98 14.57
N PRO A 57 -9.15 3.29 14.73
CA PRO A 57 -10.23 3.75 15.62
C PRO A 57 -11.62 3.28 15.18
N ARG A 58 -11.80 3.06 13.87
CA ARG A 58 -13.08 2.61 13.29
C ARG A 58 -13.27 1.11 13.44
N MET A 59 -12.19 0.34 13.36
CA MET A 59 -12.23 -1.09 13.71
C MET A 59 -12.49 -1.31 15.21
N GLU A 60 -12.05 -0.40 16.09
CA GLU A 60 -12.43 -0.47 17.51
C GLU A 60 -13.94 -0.30 17.74
N VAL A 61 -14.64 0.45 16.87
CA VAL A 61 -16.11 0.56 16.94
C VAL A 61 -16.75 -0.82 16.76
N TYR A 62 -16.26 -1.64 15.81
CA TYR A 62 -16.73 -3.00 15.62
C TYR A 62 -16.51 -3.87 16.86
N GLY A 63 -15.33 -3.77 17.48
CA GLY A 63 -15.03 -4.49 18.73
C GLY A 63 -15.96 -4.10 19.89
N ARG A 64 -16.21 -2.79 20.05
CA ARG A 64 -17.16 -2.28 21.06
C ARG A 64 -18.58 -2.76 20.78
N ALA A 65 -18.99 -2.77 19.52
CA ALA A 65 -20.33 -3.24 19.13
C ALA A 65 -20.57 -4.69 19.56
N ILE A 66 -19.63 -5.58 19.24
CA ILE A 66 -19.69 -7.00 19.62
C ILE A 66 -19.78 -7.15 21.14
N HIS A 67 -18.93 -6.43 21.88
CA HIS A 67 -18.92 -6.49 23.35
C HIS A 67 -20.24 -6.02 23.96
N MET A 68 -20.79 -4.90 23.49
CA MET A 68 -22.05 -4.35 24.02
C MET A 68 -23.26 -5.28 23.76
N VAL A 69 -23.30 -5.92 22.59
CA VAL A 69 -24.33 -6.93 22.27
C VAL A 69 -24.17 -8.16 23.16
N ALA A 70 -22.96 -8.70 23.30
CA ALA A 70 -22.71 -9.91 24.07
C ALA A 70 -23.10 -9.77 25.56
N HIS A 71 -23.01 -8.56 26.11
CA HIS A 71 -23.31 -8.29 27.51
C HIS A 71 -24.70 -7.66 27.74
N ASN A 72 -25.54 -7.52 26.71
CA ASN A 72 -26.87 -6.90 26.79
C ASN A 72 -26.84 -5.49 27.44
N THR A 73 -25.79 -4.72 27.17
CA THR A 73 -25.59 -3.40 27.81
C THR A 73 -26.07 -2.23 26.96
N ILE A 74 -26.84 -2.50 25.90
CA ILE A 74 -27.25 -1.48 24.93
C ILE A 74 -28.78 -1.37 24.90
N ASP A 75 -29.27 -0.15 25.10
CA ASP A 75 -30.70 0.17 24.94
C ASP A 75 -31.03 0.46 23.47
N SER A 76 -32.31 0.75 23.17
CA SER A 76 -32.77 0.95 21.79
C SER A 76 -32.12 2.16 21.12
N LEU A 77 -31.93 3.26 21.85
CA LEU A 77 -31.29 4.48 21.32
C LEU A 77 -29.79 4.25 21.11
N GLY A 78 -29.12 3.60 22.05
CA GLY A 78 -27.72 3.20 21.93
C GLY A 78 -27.49 2.26 20.74
N LYS A 79 -28.44 1.35 20.47
CA LYS A 79 -28.37 0.45 19.31
C LYS A 79 -28.44 1.20 17.99
N GLU A 80 -29.34 2.18 17.86
CA GLU A 80 -29.44 3.01 16.65
C GLU A 80 -28.17 3.82 16.39
N LEU A 81 -27.63 4.47 17.43
CA LEU A 81 -26.38 5.23 17.33
C LEU A 81 -25.19 4.34 16.96
N LEU A 82 -25.08 3.17 17.59
CA LEU A 82 -24.01 2.21 17.28
C LEU A 82 -24.09 1.69 15.84
N LEU A 83 -25.29 1.41 15.34
CA LEU A 83 -25.49 1.00 13.93
C LEU A 83 -25.07 2.10 12.96
N GLN A 84 -25.34 3.37 13.30
CA GLN A 84 -24.89 4.49 12.49
C GLN A 84 -23.35 4.60 12.51
N ASP A 85 -22.72 4.52 13.68
CA ASP A 85 -21.25 4.55 13.81
C ASP A 85 -20.57 3.40 13.04
N ILE A 86 -21.16 2.20 13.04
CA ILE A 86 -20.68 1.05 12.26
C ILE A 86 -20.74 1.35 10.75
N LYS A 87 -21.86 1.92 10.26
CA LYS A 87 -22.05 2.27 8.85
C LYS A 87 -21.08 3.36 8.41
N ASP A 88 -20.91 4.39 9.24
CA ASP A 88 -19.98 5.49 8.97
C ASP A 88 -18.51 5.02 9.03
N GLY A 89 -18.19 4.13 9.97
CA GLY A 89 -16.90 3.45 10.05
C GLY A 89 -16.59 2.64 8.79
N TYR A 90 -17.52 1.78 8.36
CA TYR A 90 -17.40 0.99 7.13
C TYR A 90 -17.13 1.88 5.91
N LYS A 91 -17.96 2.91 5.71
CA LYS A 91 -17.83 3.82 4.59
C LYS A 91 -16.48 4.53 4.59
N ALA A 92 -16.07 5.07 5.75
CA ALA A 92 -14.82 5.81 5.86
C ALA A 92 -13.59 4.93 5.61
N ILE A 93 -13.58 3.67 6.09
CA ILE A 93 -12.50 2.73 5.79
C ILE A 93 -12.46 2.42 4.28
N ASN A 94 -13.62 2.21 3.65
CA ASN A 94 -13.68 1.93 2.23
C ASN A 94 -13.21 3.10 1.37
N ASP A 95 -13.75 4.30 1.63
CA ASP A 95 -13.40 5.52 0.90
C ASP A 95 -11.90 5.81 1.02
N ASN A 96 -11.35 5.67 2.24
CA ASN A 96 -9.93 5.94 2.48
C ASN A 96 -9.02 4.82 1.93
N GLY A 97 -9.46 3.56 1.96
CA GLY A 97 -8.74 2.44 1.35
C GLY A 97 -8.65 2.57 -0.18
N LEU A 98 -9.73 3.00 -0.83
CA LEU A 98 -9.73 3.30 -2.26
C LEU A 98 -8.78 4.47 -2.59
N GLN A 99 -8.85 5.56 -1.82
CA GLN A 99 -7.96 6.71 -2.03
C GLN A 99 -6.49 6.34 -1.81
N ALA A 100 -6.18 5.57 -0.76
CA ALA A 100 -4.82 5.11 -0.48
C ALA A 100 -4.28 4.21 -1.61
N MET A 101 -5.12 3.31 -2.14
CA MET A 101 -4.78 2.48 -3.30
C MET A 101 -4.45 3.33 -4.53
N GLU A 102 -5.29 4.33 -4.84
CA GLU A 102 -5.07 5.25 -5.96
C GLU A 102 -3.78 6.06 -5.80
N ASP A 103 -3.57 6.63 -4.61
CA ASP A 103 -2.39 7.42 -4.28
C ASP A 103 -1.10 6.59 -4.42
N MET A 104 -1.08 5.38 -3.84
CA MET A 104 0.10 4.50 -3.92
C MET A 104 0.37 4.04 -5.36
N CYS A 105 -0.68 3.69 -6.11
CA CYS A 105 -0.54 3.37 -7.54
C CYS A 105 -0.01 4.56 -8.36
N GLY A 106 -0.46 5.77 -8.03
CA GLY A 106 0.00 7.01 -8.67
C GLY A 106 1.48 7.27 -8.42
N VAL A 107 1.95 7.07 -7.19
CA VAL A 107 3.37 7.20 -6.82
C VAL A 107 4.22 6.17 -7.59
N ILE A 108 3.81 4.90 -7.64
CA ILE A 108 4.52 3.84 -8.38
C ILE A 108 4.60 4.18 -9.87
N HIS A 109 3.50 4.67 -10.46
CA HIS A 109 3.46 5.06 -11.86
C HIS A 109 4.37 6.25 -12.18
N ASN A 110 4.37 7.27 -11.33
CA ASN A 110 5.22 8.44 -11.51
C ASN A 110 6.70 8.10 -11.34
N LEU A 111 7.05 7.23 -10.39
CA LEU A 111 8.40 6.69 -10.26
C LEU A 111 8.84 6.00 -11.55
N GLY A 112 8.00 5.12 -12.11
CA GLY A 112 8.30 4.47 -13.39
C GLY A 112 8.64 5.47 -14.49
N LYS A 113 7.88 6.57 -14.60
CA LYS A 113 8.15 7.64 -15.57
C LYS A 113 9.45 8.39 -15.30
N GLU A 114 9.77 8.70 -14.05
CA GLU A 114 11.01 9.41 -13.68
C GLU A 114 12.24 8.55 -13.93
N LEU A 115 12.19 7.27 -13.60
CA LEU A 115 13.24 6.30 -13.89
C LEU A 115 13.47 6.10 -15.40
N LEU A 116 12.40 6.23 -16.18
CA LEU A 116 12.43 6.23 -17.65
C LEU A 116 12.68 7.62 -18.26
N GLY A 117 13.00 8.63 -17.43
CA GLY A 117 13.31 9.97 -17.89
C GLY A 117 14.48 9.97 -18.88
N LYS A 118 14.34 10.76 -19.96
CA LYS A 118 15.28 10.83 -21.09
C LYS A 118 16.74 11.07 -20.68
N GLU A 119 17.00 11.77 -19.57
CA GLU A 119 18.34 12.01 -19.06
C GLU A 119 19.06 10.70 -18.67
N LEU A 120 18.34 9.77 -18.02
CA LEU A 120 18.89 8.51 -17.52
C LEU A 120 19.17 7.55 -18.69
N LEU A 121 18.18 7.43 -19.57
CA LEU A 121 18.23 6.63 -20.79
C LEU A 121 19.34 7.08 -21.76
N ARG A 122 19.56 8.40 -21.87
CA ARG A 122 20.63 8.99 -22.68
C ARG A 122 22.04 8.66 -22.17
N VAL A 123 22.19 8.42 -20.87
CA VAL A 123 23.48 8.07 -20.25
C VAL A 123 23.80 6.57 -20.42
N MET A 124 22.79 5.72 -20.66
CA MET A 124 22.92 4.26 -20.61
C MET A 124 23.36 3.56 -21.90
N GLY A 125 23.36 4.22 -23.06
CA GLY A 125 23.80 3.60 -24.33
C GLY A 125 23.02 2.31 -24.65
N PRO A 126 23.57 1.31 -25.37
CA PRO A 126 22.83 0.13 -25.86
C PRO A 126 22.28 -0.85 -24.80
N ILE A 127 22.39 -0.54 -23.50
CA ILE A 127 21.70 -1.26 -22.39
C ILE A 127 20.21 -0.86 -22.31
N HIS A 128 19.79 0.10 -23.13
CA HIS A 128 18.55 0.85 -23.06
C HIS A 128 17.25 0.04 -23.14
N GLU A 129 17.08 -0.85 -24.12
CA GLU A 129 15.79 -1.53 -24.33
C GLU A 129 15.49 -2.56 -23.22
N VAL A 130 16.48 -3.39 -22.87
CA VAL A 130 16.30 -4.43 -21.84
C VAL A 130 16.10 -3.83 -20.44
N ALA A 131 16.72 -2.69 -20.14
CA ALA A 131 16.55 -2.01 -18.86
C ALA A 131 15.20 -1.27 -18.75
N GLU A 132 14.73 -0.67 -19.84
CA GLU A 132 13.42 0.00 -19.89
C GLU A 132 12.27 -1.00 -19.69
N ASP A 133 12.27 -2.10 -20.44
CA ASP A 133 11.27 -3.16 -20.32
C ASP A 133 11.24 -3.77 -18.91
N PHE A 134 12.41 -3.95 -18.31
CA PHE A 134 12.51 -4.49 -16.95
C PHE A 134 11.93 -3.53 -15.90
N VAL A 135 12.25 -2.24 -15.98
CA VAL A 135 11.71 -1.22 -15.05
C VAL A 135 10.19 -1.13 -15.21
N LEU A 136 9.68 -1.09 -16.45
CA LEU A 136 8.24 -1.07 -16.71
C LEU A 136 7.53 -2.30 -16.15
N LEU A 137 8.12 -3.49 -16.33
CA LEU A 137 7.58 -4.74 -15.82
C LEU A 137 7.54 -4.74 -14.29
N GLU A 138 8.60 -4.30 -13.63
CA GLU A 138 8.66 -4.24 -12.17
C GLU A 138 7.64 -3.23 -11.61
N MET A 139 7.52 -2.04 -12.20
CA MET A 139 6.53 -1.05 -11.77
C MET A 139 5.09 -1.55 -11.94
N LYS A 140 4.82 -2.25 -13.06
CA LYS A 140 3.52 -2.90 -13.27
C LYS A 140 3.24 -3.92 -12.18
N HIS A 141 4.23 -4.76 -11.86
CA HIS A 141 4.07 -5.80 -10.86
C HIS A 141 3.84 -5.24 -9.44
N GLN A 142 4.56 -4.18 -9.07
CA GLN A 142 4.34 -3.50 -7.77
C GLN A 142 2.94 -2.89 -7.69
N ARG A 143 2.47 -2.26 -8.77
CA ARG A 143 1.11 -1.71 -8.85
C ARG A 143 0.04 -2.81 -8.67
N GLU A 144 0.21 -3.95 -9.32
CA GLU A 144 -0.69 -5.10 -9.18
C GLU A 144 -0.73 -5.60 -7.73
N ARG A 145 0.43 -5.77 -7.09
CA ARG A 145 0.52 -6.17 -5.67
C ARG A 145 -0.19 -5.18 -4.75
N THR A 146 0.03 -3.87 -4.93
CA THR A 146 -0.65 -2.83 -4.14
C THR A 146 -2.17 -2.95 -4.30
N ASN A 147 -2.67 -3.09 -5.53
CA ASN A 147 -4.10 -3.28 -5.77
C ASN A 147 -4.66 -4.50 -5.06
N ASP A 148 -3.95 -5.63 -5.10
CA ASP A 148 -4.41 -6.87 -4.48
C ASP A 148 -4.45 -6.78 -2.95
N ILE A 149 -3.47 -6.12 -2.32
CA ILE A 149 -3.46 -5.86 -0.88
C ILE A 149 -4.69 -5.05 -0.47
N PHE A 150 -4.94 -3.92 -1.15
CA PHE A 150 -6.07 -3.06 -0.79
C PHE A 150 -7.42 -3.72 -1.07
N LYS A 151 -7.54 -4.49 -2.16
CA LYS A 151 -8.74 -5.32 -2.39
C LYS A 151 -9.01 -6.27 -1.23
N GLY A 152 -7.97 -6.95 -0.72
CA GLY A 152 -8.09 -7.83 0.44
C GLY A 152 -8.60 -7.07 1.68
N ILE A 153 -8.01 -5.92 1.99
CA ILE A 153 -8.43 -5.08 3.12
C ILE A 153 -9.90 -4.64 2.99
N LEU A 154 -10.32 -4.22 1.79
CA LEU A 154 -11.71 -3.79 1.54
C LEU A 154 -12.69 -4.96 1.67
N GLN A 155 -12.31 -6.16 1.21
CA GLN A 155 -13.11 -7.38 1.37
C GLN A 155 -13.23 -7.80 2.84
N ASP A 156 -12.14 -7.72 3.60
CA ASP A 156 -12.13 -8.03 5.03
C ASP A 156 -13.00 -7.05 5.82
N ASN A 157 -12.95 -5.75 5.48
CA ASN A 157 -13.83 -4.74 6.06
C ASN A 157 -15.30 -5.03 5.75
N GLU A 158 -15.64 -5.38 4.50
CA GLU A 158 -17.00 -5.76 4.12
C GLU A 158 -17.51 -6.99 4.89
N CYS A 159 -16.68 -8.04 5.01
CA CYS A 159 -17.03 -9.24 5.75
C CYS A 159 -17.24 -8.96 7.25
N THR A 160 -16.35 -8.15 7.82
CA THR A 160 -16.43 -7.75 9.23
C THR A 160 -17.68 -6.91 9.49
N TYR A 161 -17.94 -5.91 8.64
CA TYR A 161 -19.14 -5.07 8.71
C TYR A 161 -20.42 -5.92 8.68
N LYS A 162 -20.56 -6.83 7.72
CA LYS A 162 -21.74 -7.71 7.61
C LYS A 162 -21.92 -8.56 8.87
N SER A 163 -20.84 -9.12 9.39
CA SER A 163 -20.87 -9.97 10.58
C SER A 163 -21.30 -9.19 11.82
N VAL A 164 -20.73 -7.99 12.01
CA VAL A 164 -21.04 -7.12 13.14
C VAL A 164 -22.47 -6.61 13.06
N ILE A 165 -22.93 -6.16 11.88
CA ILE A 165 -24.28 -5.60 11.75
C ILE A 165 -25.35 -6.66 12.00
N ASN A 166 -25.17 -7.88 11.48
CA ASN A 166 -26.08 -9.00 11.74
C ASN A 166 -26.14 -9.33 13.23
N CYS A 167 -25.00 -9.27 13.93
CA CYS A 167 -24.92 -9.46 15.37
C CYS A 167 -25.71 -8.39 16.14
N VAL A 168 -25.53 -7.11 15.79
CA VAL A 168 -26.24 -6.00 16.44
C VAL A 168 -27.73 -6.02 16.13
N GLU A 169 -28.11 -6.31 14.88
CA GLU A 169 -29.51 -6.36 14.45
C GLU A 169 -30.25 -7.58 14.98
N GLY A 170 -29.54 -8.66 15.31
CA GLY A 170 -30.13 -9.93 15.77
C GLY A 170 -30.63 -10.80 14.61
N THR A 171 -30.17 -10.54 13.39
CA THR A 171 -30.53 -11.29 12.18
C THR A 171 -29.56 -12.46 12.01
N THR A 172 -30.07 -13.68 12.14
CA THR A 172 -29.29 -14.88 11.79
C THR A 172 -29.17 -14.95 10.26
N PRO A 173 -27.97 -15.22 9.68
CA PRO A 173 -27.87 -15.50 8.26
C PRO A 173 -28.77 -16.68 7.94
N THR A 174 -29.74 -16.49 7.04
CA THR A 174 -30.49 -17.61 6.49
C THR A 174 -29.50 -18.47 5.72
N ALA A 175 -29.20 -19.66 6.26
CA ALA A 175 -28.44 -20.67 5.56
C ALA A 175 -29.17 -20.93 4.23
N SER A 176 -28.52 -20.55 3.14
CA SER A 176 -29.03 -20.83 1.80
C SER A 176 -28.78 -22.31 1.54
N THR A 177 -29.85 -23.11 1.60
CA THR A 177 -29.89 -24.51 1.14
C THR A 177 -29.78 -24.62 -0.36
#